data_AF-A0A352I4E1-F1
#
_entry.id   AF-A0A352I4E1-F1
#
_cell.length_a   1.000
_cell.length_b   1.000
_cell.length_c   1.000
_cell.angle_alpha   90.00
_cell.angle_beta   90.00
_cell.angle_gamma   90.00
#
_symmetry.space_group_name_H-M   'P 1'
#
loop_
_entity.id
_entity.type
_entity.pdbx_description
1 polymer ?
#
loop_
_entity_poly.entity_id
_entity_poly.type
_entity_poly.pdbx_seq_one_letter_code
_entity_poly.pdbx_strand_id
1 'polypeptide(L)'
;MRGMKKAEKSSAQPEADEIQEDDLVQIEEIQIDTSLPPEQRMRDYLKKVKNPYAFRCGQITVRLCFDPDGKGLGDLLRDYFIKKQADGSFME
;
A
#
# COMPACT_ATOMS: atom_id res chain seq x y z
N MET A 1 -22.98 -11.70 -34.34
CA MET A 1 -22.26 -12.02 -33.09
C MET A 1 -20.87 -11.41 -33.17
N ARG A 2 -20.64 -10.26 -32.51
CA ARG A 2 -19.34 -9.60 -32.49
C ARG A 2 -18.63 -10.05 -31.22
N GLY A 3 -17.54 -10.79 -31.38
CA GLY A 3 -16.79 -11.39 -30.28
C GLY A 3 -16.34 -10.35 -29.26
N MET A 4 -16.64 -10.62 -27.99
CA MET A 4 -16.14 -9.84 -26.86
C MET A 4 -14.62 -10.08 -26.79
N LYS A 5 -13.83 -9.05 -27.09
CA LYS A 5 -12.39 -9.09 -26.80
C LYS A 5 -12.22 -9.24 -25.28
N LYS A 6 -11.56 -10.31 -24.86
CA LYS A 6 -11.07 -10.45 -23.48
C LYS A 6 -10.17 -9.25 -23.20
N ALA A 7 -10.50 -8.49 -22.17
CA ALA A 7 -9.58 -7.52 -21.60
C ALA A 7 -8.46 -8.31 -20.93
N GLU A 8 -7.28 -8.37 -21.55
CA GLU A 8 -6.04 -8.66 -20.84
C GLU A 8 -5.92 -7.63 -19.73
N LYS A 9 -6.10 -8.07 -18.48
CA LYS A 9 -5.66 -7.33 -17.32
C LYS A 9 -4.14 -7.27 -17.40
N SER A 10 -3.60 -6.20 -17.97
CA SER A 10 -2.21 -5.82 -17.78
C SER A 10 -2.06 -5.33 -16.33
N SER A 11 -2.03 -6.26 -15.37
CA SER A 11 -1.44 -5.96 -14.06
C SER A 11 0.07 -6.09 -14.21
N ALA A 12 0.65 -5.16 -14.97
CA ALA A 12 2.07 -4.88 -14.84
C ALA A 12 2.25 -4.32 -13.43
N GLN A 13 2.52 -5.20 -12.48
CA GLN A 13 3.22 -4.79 -11.28
C GLN A 13 4.53 -4.15 -11.78
N PRO A 14 4.95 -2.97 -11.28
CA PRO A 14 6.31 -2.56 -11.52
C PRO A 14 7.18 -3.71 -10.98
N GLU A 15 7.91 -4.35 -11.88
CA GLU A 15 9.05 -5.19 -11.51
C GLU A 15 9.81 -4.40 -10.47
N ALA A 16 10.21 -5.06 -9.39
CA ALA A 16 10.97 -4.47 -8.30
C ALA A 16 11.97 -3.47 -8.84
N ASP A 17 11.63 -2.17 -8.82
CA ASP A 17 12.60 -1.12 -9.09
C ASP A 17 13.77 -1.45 -8.18
N GLU A 18 14.97 -1.55 -8.75
CA GLU A 18 16.18 -1.79 -7.97
C GLU A 18 16.29 -0.62 -7.00
N ILE A 19 15.80 -0.82 -5.76
CA ILE A 19 15.78 0.21 -4.74
C ILE A 19 17.24 0.45 -4.37
N GLN A 20 17.77 1.58 -4.81
CA GLN A 20 19.09 2.02 -4.40
C GLN A 20 19.01 2.58 -2.99
N GLU A 21 19.93 2.17 -2.11
CA GLU A 21 19.93 2.62 -0.71
C GLU A 21 20.03 4.15 -0.58
N ASP A 22 20.70 4.80 -1.53
CA ASP A 22 20.87 6.25 -1.59
C ASP A 22 19.57 7.00 -1.90
N ASP A 23 18.58 6.33 -2.51
CA ASP A 23 17.28 6.91 -2.84
C ASP A 23 16.26 6.78 -1.69
N LEU A 24 16.61 6.03 -0.65
CA LEU A 24 15.71 5.77 0.48
C LEU A 24 15.65 6.95 1.46
N VAL A 25 14.44 7.45 1.67
CA VAL A 25 14.20 8.54 2.63
C VAL A 25 14.29 8.01 4.07
N GLN A 26 14.95 8.75 4.95
CA GLN A 26 14.92 8.52 6.39
C GLN A 26 13.57 8.99 6.95
N ILE A 27 12.68 8.05 7.28
CA ILE A 27 11.29 8.38 7.65
C ILE A 27 11.20 9.20 8.95
N GLU A 28 12.20 9.07 9.83
CA GLU A 28 12.32 9.80 11.10
C GLU A 28 12.53 11.31 10.88
N GLU A 29 13.07 11.71 9.73
CA GLU A 29 13.29 13.13 9.38
C GLU A 29 12.04 13.78 8.81
N ILE A 30 11.02 12.99 8.43
CA ILE A 30 9.78 13.50 7.86
C ILE A 30 8.91 14.07 8.98
N GLN A 31 8.84 15.41 9.03
CA GLN A 31 7.91 16.10 9.90
C GLN A 31 6.51 16.17 9.29
N ILE A 32 5.52 15.72 10.06
CA ILE A 32 4.11 15.81 9.70
C ILE A 32 3.53 17.10 10.30
N ASP A 33 3.07 18.00 9.44
CA ASP A 33 2.38 19.22 9.88
C ASP A 33 0.94 18.90 10.30
N THR A 34 0.71 18.85 11.61
CA THR A 34 -0.61 18.54 12.19
C THR A 34 -1.59 19.71 12.13
N SER A 35 -1.16 20.90 11.73
CA SER A 35 -2.05 22.05 11.51
C SER A 35 -2.84 21.94 10.20
N LEU A 36 -2.33 21.17 9.23
CA LEU A 36 -2.98 20.96 7.94
C LEU A 36 -4.24 20.08 8.06
N PRO A 37 -5.28 20.31 7.25
CA PRO A 37 -6.39 19.39 7.08
C PRO A 37 -5.91 17.98 6.68
N PRO A 38 -6.64 16.91 7.04
CA PRO A 38 -6.20 15.52 6.86
C PRO A 38 -5.70 15.19 5.45
N GLU A 39 -6.44 15.59 4.42
CA GLU A 39 -6.02 15.30 3.04
C GLU A 39 -4.75 16.04 2.62
N GLN A 40 -4.60 17.31 3.03
CA GLN A 40 -3.41 18.09 2.70
C GLN A 40 -2.18 17.54 3.42
N ARG A 41 -2.35 17.15 4.68
CA ARG A 41 -1.34 16.46 5.48
C ARG A 41 -0.89 15.15 4.83
N MET A 42 -1.84 14.34 4.35
CA MET A 42 -1.55 13.09 3.64
C MET A 42 -0.76 13.35 2.34
N ARG A 43 -1.21 14.33 1.54
CA ARG A 43 -0.54 14.71 0.29
C ARG A 43 0.88 15.22 0.54
N ASP A 44 1.07 16.03 1.56
CA ASP A 44 2.38 16.54 1.97
C ASP A 44 3.32 15.42 2.43
N TYR A 45 2.84 14.51 3.27
CA TYR A 45 3.57 13.31 3.68
C TYR A 45 4.02 12.46 2.49
N LEU A 46 3.12 12.15 1.56
CA LEU A 46 3.42 11.33 0.38
C LEU A 46 4.48 11.99 -0.53
N LYS A 47 4.47 13.32 -0.63
CA LYS A 47 5.52 14.06 -1.37
C LYS A 47 6.89 13.95 -0.68
N LYS A 48 6.93 14.04 0.65
CA LYS A 48 8.17 13.98 1.44
C LYS A 48 8.77 12.58 1.43
N VAL A 49 7.95 11.55 1.63
CA VAL A 49 8.43 10.15 1.71
C VAL A 49 8.85 9.60 0.35
N LYS A 50 8.32 10.16 -0.75
CA LYS A 50 8.50 9.71 -2.15
C LYS A 50 7.99 8.30 -2.41
N ASN A 51 8.58 7.28 -1.78
CA ASN A 51 8.19 5.89 -1.85
C ASN A 51 7.78 5.36 -0.46
N PRO A 52 6.48 5.32 -0.13
CA PRO A 52 6.03 4.81 1.17
C PRO A 52 6.22 3.30 1.35
N TYR A 53 6.61 2.57 0.29
CA TYR A 53 6.89 1.13 0.34
C TYR A 53 8.39 0.81 0.47
N ALA A 54 9.27 1.81 0.41
CA ALA A 54 10.71 1.64 0.55
C ALA A 54 11.33 2.87 1.24
N PHE A 55 11.84 2.71 2.46
CA PHE A 55 12.40 3.80 3.26
C PHE A 55 13.39 3.28 4.32
N ARG A 56 14.09 4.19 4.98
CA ARG A 56 14.98 3.90 6.12
C ARG A 56 14.38 4.39 7.44
N CYS A 57 14.66 3.65 8.50
CA CYS A 57 14.32 3.97 9.88
C CYS A 57 15.54 3.64 10.75
N GLY A 58 16.27 4.67 11.19
CA GLY A 58 17.60 4.53 11.75
C GLY A 58 18.55 3.80 10.80
N GLN A 59 19.05 2.65 11.25
CA GLN A 59 19.94 1.77 10.50
C GLN A 59 19.20 0.67 9.73
N ILE A 60 17.86 0.66 9.76
CA ILE A 60 17.03 -0.40 9.17
C ILE A 60 16.47 0.09 7.83
N THR A 61 16.68 -0.71 6.79
CA THR A 61 15.99 -0.55 5.50
C THR A 61 14.68 -1.34 5.53
N VAL A 62 13.57 -0.66 5.29
CA VAL A 62 12.23 -1.25 5.25
C VAL A 62 11.74 -1.28 3.81
N ARG A 63 11.33 -2.46 3.36
CA ARG A 63 10.68 -2.67 2.06
C ARG A 63 9.40 -3.46 2.24
N LEU A 64 8.30 -2.93 1.74
CA LEU A 64 7.03 -3.64 1.67
C LEU A 64 6.85 -4.24 0.28
N CYS A 65 6.62 -5.55 0.25
CA CYS A 65 6.28 -6.29 -0.96
C CYS A 65 4.96 -7.01 -0.74
N PHE A 66 4.15 -7.08 -1.80
CA PHE A 66 2.99 -7.95 -1.83
C PHE A 66 3.39 -9.27 -2.48
N ASP A 67 2.92 -10.37 -1.90
CA ASP A 67 3.05 -11.69 -2.50
C ASP A 67 2.26 -11.74 -3.82
N PRO A 68 2.90 -11.99 -4.97
CA PRO A 68 2.21 -12.05 -6.27
C PRO A 68 1.17 -13.18 -6.31
N ASP A 69 1.37 -14.25 -5.54
CA ASP A 69 0.45 -15.38 -5.41
C ASP A 69 -0.46 -15.25 -4.16
N GLY A 70 -0.31 -14.16 -3.41
CA GLY A 70 -1.11 -13.85 -2.23
C GLY A 70 -2.56 -13.50 -2.58
N LYS A 71 -3.46 -13.71 -1.61
CA LYS A 71 -4.85 -13.23 -1.76
C LYS A 71 -4.88 -11.71 -1.90
N GLY A 72 -5.66 -11.22 -2.84
CA GLY A 72 -5.89 -9.79 -2.97
C GLY A 72 -6.56 -9.21 -1.73
N LEU A 73 -6.31 -7.92 -1.45
CA LEU A 73 -6.90 -7.23 -0.31
C LEU A 73 -8.43 -7.38 -0.26
N GLY A 74 -9.11 -7.35 -1.41
CA GLY A 74 -10.57 -7.53 -1.48
C GLY A 74 -11.03 -8.92 -1.01
N ASP A 75 -10.28 -9.97 -1.33
CA ASP A 75 -10.60 -11.33 -0.88
C ASP A 75 -10.33 -11.49 0.62
N LEU A 76 -9.23 -10.91 1.12
CA LEU A 76 -8.93 -10.88 2.55
C LEU A 76 -10.01 -10.13 3.35
N LEU A 77 -10.47 -8.99 2.85
CA LEU A 77 -11.54 -8.21 3.48
C LEU A 77 -12.87 -8.98 3.45
N ARG A 78 -13.20 -9.64 2.32
CA ARG A 78 -14.38 -10.50 2.23
C ARG A 78 -14.32 -11.61 3.27
N ASP A 79 -13.22 -12.35 3.33
CA ASP A 79 -13.04 -13.45 4.29
C ASP A 79 -13.18 -12.95 5.73
N TYR A 80 -12.60 -11.78 6.04
CA TYR A 80 -12.71 -11.13 7.34
C TYR A 80 -14.16 -10.81 7.70
N PHE A 81 -14.91 -10.15 6.81
CA PHE A 81 -16.30 -9.77 7.09
C PHE A 81 -17.23 -10.98 7.19
N ILE A 82 -17.04 -12.01 6.35
CA ILE A 82 -17.80 -13.27 6.47
C ILE A 82 -17.55 -13.92 7.83
N LYS A 83 -16.28 -14.00 8.25
CA LYS A 83 -15.92 -14.54 9.56
C LYS A 83 -16.53 -13.73 10.70
N LYS A 84 -16.52 -12.39 10.59
CA LYS A 84 -17.10 -11.47 11.58
C LYS A 84 -18.63 -11.49 11.63
N GLN A 85 -19.27 -11.86 10.54
CA GLN A 85 -20.72 -12.09 10.54
C GLN A 85 -21.05 -13.43 11.20
N ALA A 86 -20.19 -14.45 11.02
CA ALA A 86 -20.37 -15.76 11.62
C ALA A 86 -20.08 -15.79 13.14
N ASP A 87 -19.20 -14.91 13.63
CA ASP A 87 -18.87 -14.81 15.07
C ASP A 87 -19.80 -13.87 15.86
N GLY A 88 -20.79 -13.25 15.20
CA GLY A 88 -21.81 -12.40 15.83
C GLY A 88 -21.33 -11.04 16.34
N SER A 89 -20.05 -10.67 16.13
CA SER A 89 -19.45 -9.46 16.71
C SER A 89 -19.62 -8.18 15.89
N PHE A 90 -20.43 -8.21 14.81
CA PHE A 90 -20.59 -7.06 13.91
C PHE A 90 -21.56 -5.98 14.41
N MET A 91 -22.36 -6.25 15.47
CA MET A 91 -23.40 -5.33 15.97
C MET A 91 -23.10 -4.74 17.36
N GLU A 92 -21.83 -4.65 17.75
CA GLU A 92 -21.41 -3.96 18.98
C GLU A 92 -20.52 -2.74 18.66
#